data_AF-R7T7U7-F1
#
_entry.id   AF-R7T7U7-F1
#
_cell.length_a   1.000
_cell.length_b   1.000
_cell.length_c   1.000
_cell.angle_alpha   90.00
_cell.angle_beta   90.00
_cell.angle_gamma   90.00
#
_symmetry.space_group_name_H-M   'P 1'
#
loop_
_entity.id
_entity.type
_entity.pdbx_description
1 polymer ?
#
loop_
_entity_poly.entity_id
_entity_poly.type
_entity_poly.pdbx_seq_one_letter_code
_entity_poly.pdbx_strand_id
1 'polypeptide(L)'
;MGDNKKKPKCQFWDKCYRKEAKHKRDFRHPGEDDDGDDSDVGDIPKFPDLQGKKIVFFGDVKSEERKRLENEAECYGCQPSGIISHKTDAVILADGKTTKCADASRLGLELYTQKQWMVILSKSKRLKRPHEDNDDVEKPPLKKRRSRGLHSISDNDDTDTEIAEDEKPKLKKKLSRKKSSVKMAAASGDDGSAPSTSKEDDVSKPTLKRVNTRGKKQKCLFWDKCYRKDPDHKEMYLHPGDPDVSYADDEKDDRGKKANKPKIYRPKHKAGLQVLLAHKWSEELNPKGWWLSEKLDGVRAYWDGKTFYSRLGNEFIAPPWFLKGLPADMHLDGELFGGRGKFQTTVSIVKTPEDDRWAQLTYQVFDAPSISPQPFEKRCEAIKEYFEKNRAKYVVVVEEEVCKGSEHLKAELKRIESLGGEGVMLRQPGSKYERRRSKTLLKLKTFHDAEAEVIGYEPSKTSPRLVGALRCVMANGREFKVGSGLCDQDRRHPPKKGSIITYRFQEYTNSGSPRFPTFVGVRIDADKPKDVILPKKP
;
A
#
# COMPACT_ATOMS: atom_id res chain seq x y z
N MET A 1 -37.50 -40.11 36.15
CA MET A 1 -37.79 -39.52 34.82
C MET A 1 -38.24 -38.09 35.03
N GLY A 2 -37.64 -37.12 34.32
CA GLY A 2 -38.01 -35.71 34.40
C GLY A 2 -38.22 -35.17 32.99
N ASP A 3 -39.44 -34.75 32.68
CA ASP A 3 -39.91 -34.54 31.31
C ASP A 3 -39.56 -33.14 30.80
N ASN A 4 -38.41 -33.00 30.11
CA ASN A 4 -37.86 -31.71 29.70
C ASN A 4 -38.58 -31.10 28.48
N LYS A 5 -39.85 -30.72 28.68
CA LYS A 5 -40.73 -30.14 27.67
C LYS A 5 -40.27 -28.74 27.26
N LYS A 6 -39.51 -28.67 26.16
CA LYS A 6 -39.07 -27.40 25.52
C LYS A 6 -40.27 -26.46 25.28
N LYS A 7 -40.11 -25.18 25.68
CA LYS A 7 -41.16 -24.15 25.61
C LYS A 7 -41.80 -24.04 24.20
N PRO A 8 -43.13 -23.82 24.09
CA PRO A 8 -43.78 -23.62 22.80
C PRO A 8 -43.25 -22.38 22.05
N LYS A 9 -43.34 -22.42 20.72
CA LYS A 9 -42.96 -21.31 19.83
C LYS A 9 -43.99 -20.17 19.96
N CYS A 10 -43.53 -18.93 20.12
CA CYS A 10 -44.43 -17.78 20.06
C CYS A 10 -45.04 -17.63 18.65
N GLN A 11 -46.37 -17.52 18.56
CA GLN A 11 -47.10 -17.37 17.30
C GLN A 11 -46.73 -16.11 16.50
N PHE A 12 -46.23 -15.07 17.18
CA PHE A 12 -45.79 -13.81 16.55
C PHE A 12 -44.29 -13.75 16.25
N TRP A 13 -43.51 -14.72 16.75
CA TRP A 13 -42.08 -14.95 16.45
C TRP A 13 -41.22 -13.66 16.41
N ASP A 14 -40.64 -13.31 15.26
CA ASP A 14 -39.80 -12.13 15.01
C ASP A 14 -40.55 -10.78 15.13
N LYS A 15 -41.88 -10.83 15.14
CA LYS A 15 -42.79 -9.68 15.22
C LYS A 15 -43.57 -9.63 16.54
N CYS A 16 -43.11 -10.34 17.57
CA CYS A 16 -43.78 -10.34 18.87
C CYS A 16 -43.66 -8.97 19.56
N TYR A 17 -44.81 -8.32 19.77
CA TYR A 17 -44.91 -7.03 20.45
C TYR A 17 -45.04 -7.15 21.98
N ARG A 18 -45.24 -8.36 22.52
CA ARG A 18 -45.45 -8.60 23.96
C ARG A 18 -44.11 -8.70 24.69
N LYS A 19 -43.83 -7.72 25.56
CA LYS A 19 -42.53 -7.58 26.27
C LYS A 19 -42.54 -8.09 27.72
N GLU A 20 -43.66 -8.60 28.19
CA GLU A 20 -43.84 -9.06 29.58
C GLU A 20 -42.92 -10.23 29.94
N ALA A 21 -42.34 -10.18 31.15
CA ALA A 21 -41.43 -11.22 31.64
C ALA A 21 -42.08 -12.61 31.73
N LYS A 22 -43.39 -12.69 31.99
CA LYS A 22 -44.16 -13.94 31.96
C LYS A 22 -44.21 -14.52 30.54
N HIS A 23 -44.50 -13.70 29.52
CA HIS A 23 -44.56 -14.18 28.14
C HIS A 23 -43.21 -14.74 27.63
N LYS A 24 -42.08 -14.10 28.00
CA LYS A 24 -40.72 -14.63 27.74
C LYS A 24 -40.37 -15.89 28.55
N ARG A 25 -40.96 -16.06 29.73
CA ARG A 25 -40.83 -17.31 30.50
C ARG A 25 -41.55 -18.46 29.79
N ASP A 26 -42.72 -18.19 29.23
CA ASP A 26 -43.63 -19.23 28.72
C ASP A 26 -43.42 -19.58 27.23
N PHE A 27 -42.89 -18.67 26.40
CA PHE A 27 -42.74 -18.85 24.94
C PHE A 27 -41.34 -18.47 24.40
N ARG A 28 -40.82 -19.27 23.45
CA ARG A 28 -39.51 -19.03 22.78
C ARG A 28 -39.59 -18.08 21.57
N HIS A 29 -38.52 -17.32 21.35
CA HIS A 29 -38.39 -16.23 20.36
C HIS A 29 -37.00 -16.27 19.66
N PRO A 30 -36.80 -15.58 18.52
CA PRO A 30 -35.50 -15.54 17.84
C PRO A 30 -34.40 -14.88 18.68
N GLY A 31 -33.22 -15.50 18.75
CA GLY A 31 -32.05 -14.97 19.47
C GLY A 31 -32.03 -15.24 20.98
N GLU A 32 -33.05 -15.91 21.51
CA GLU A 32 -32.98 -16.62 22.80
C GLU A 32 -32.69 -18.09 22.47
N ASP A 33 -31.52 -18.55 22.88
CA ASP A 33 -30.91 -19.87 22.61
C ASP A 33 -30.65 -20.19 21.12
N ASP A 34 -29.52 -19.71 20.59
CA ASP A 34 -28.96 -20.13 19.30
C ASP A 34 -28.21 -21.49 19.43
N ASP A 35 -28.90 -22.47 20.00
CA ASP A 35 -28.56 -23.90 19.89
C ASP A 35 -28.87 -24.33 18.45
N GLY A 36 -27.97 -23.96 17.54
CA GLY A 36 -28.06 -24.28 16.13
C GLY A 36 -28.22 -25.78 15.90
N ASP A 37 -29.16 -26.13 15.04
CA ASP A 37 -29.49 -27.50 14.68
C ASP A 37 -28.36 -28.12 13.84
N ASP A 38 -27.38 -28.71 14.52
CA ASP A 38 -26.18 -29.35 13.92
C ASP A 38 -26.54 -30.63 13.10
N SER A 39 -27.83 -30.95 12.92
CA SER A 39 -28.29 -32.18 12.23
C SER A 39 -28.29 -32.13 10.70
N ASP A 40 -28.26 -30.93 10.07
CA ASP A 40 -28.19 -30.75 8.61
C ASP A 40 -26.75 -30.52 8.08
N VAL A 41 -25.74 -30.88 8.89
CA VAL A 41 -24.32 -30.87 8.50
C VAL A 41 -23.73 -32.26 8.70
N GLY A 42 -24.00 -33.14 7.73
CA GLY A 42 -23.60 -34.55 7.78
C GLY A 42 -22.11 -34.79 8.07
N ASP A 43 -21.86 -35.84 8.87
CA ASP A 43 -20.58 -36.35 9.35
C ASP A 43 -19.38 -35.42 9.19
N ILE A 44 -19.25 -34.48 10.12
CA ILE A 44 -18.04 -33.67 10.29
C ILE A 44 -16.90 -34.61 10.73
N PRO A 45 -15.83 -34.81 9.92
CA PRO A 45 -14.72 -35.68 10.30
C PRO A 45 -14.03 -35.21 11.59
N LYS A 46 -13.38 -36.14 12.31
CA LYS A 46 -12.69 -35.86 13.58
C LYS A 46 -11.85 -34.59 13.48
N PHE A 47 -12.03 -33.72 14.48
CA PHE A 47 -11.54 -32.36 14.49
C PHE A 47 -10.02 -32.29 14.23
N PRO A 48 -9.57 -31.75 13.09
CA PRO A 48 -8.16 -31.73 12.73
C PRO A 48 -7.41 -30.63 13.51
N ASP A 49 -6.14 -30.87 13.82
CA ASP A 49 -5.21 -29.76 13.96
C ASP A 49 -5.07 -29.06 12.60
N LEU A 50 -5.18 -27.73 12.61
CA LEU A 50 -5.12 -26.87 11.44
C LEU A 50 -3.72 -26.28 11.25
N GLN A 51 -2.83 -26.38 12.25
CA GLN A 51 -1.51 -25.78 12.22
C GLN A 51 -0.60 -26.50 11.21
N GLY A 52 0.02 -25.74 10.31
CA GLY A 52 0.88 -26.25 9.24
C GLY A 52 0.15 -26.84 8.03
N LYS A 53 -1.10 -27.30 8.17
CA LYS A 53 -1.87 -27.93 7.07
C LYS A 53 -1.98 -27.05 5.83
N LYS A 54 -1.66 -27.63 4.67
CA LYS A 54 -1.74 -27.03 3.35
C LYS A 54 -3.13 -27.24 2.76
N ILE A 55 -3.82 -26.14 2.49
CA ILE A 55 -5.21 -26.14 2.05
C ILE A 55 -5.36 -25.53 0.66
N VAL A 56 -6.38 -25.95 -0.10
CA VAL A 56 -6.69 -25.35 -1.42
C VAL A 56 -8.17 -24.99 -1.50
N PHE A 57 -8.48 -23.72 -1.80
CA PHE A 57 -9.85 -23.27 -2.06
C PHE A 57 -10.23 -23.52 -3.52
N PHE A 58 -11.04 -24.55 -3.77
CA PHE A 58 -11.39 -25.01 -5.12
C PHE A 58 -12.79 -24.53 -5.55
N GLY A 59 -12.90 -24.10 -6.81
CA GLY A 59 -14.13 -23.55 -7.41
C GLY A 59 -14.02 -22.07 -7.83
N ASP A 60 -15.10 -21.53 -8.40
CA ASP A 60 -15.16 -20.18 -9.00
C ASP A 60 -15.41 -19.07 -7.97
N VAL A 61 -14.71 -19.15 -6.84
CA VAL A 61 -14.73 -18.11 -5.80
C VAL A 61 -14.16 -16.80 -6.38
N LYS A 62 -14.87 -15.69 -6.17
CA LYS A 62 -14.42 -14.35 -6.59
C LYS A 62 -13.06 -14.01 -5.98
N SER A 63 -12.24 -13.24 -6.70
CA SER A 63 -10.86 -12.92 -6.34
C SER A 63 -10.67 -12.23 -4.97
N GLU A 64 -11.73 -11.60 -4.46
CA GLU A 64 -11.77 -10.87 -3.20
C GLU A 64 -12.18 -11.81 -2.05
N GLU A 65 -13.06 -12.76 -2.34
CA GLU A 65 -13.60 -13.74 -1.41
C GLU A 65 -12.61 -14.90 -1.19
N ARG A 66 -11.94 -15.37 -2.26
CA ARG A 66 -10.85 -16.35 -2.16
C ARG A 66 -9.75 -15.83 -1.23
N LYS A 67 -9.29 -14.59 -1.42
CA LYS A 67 -8.30 -13.95 -0.53
C LYS A 67 -8.80 -13.82 0.91
N ARG A 68 -10.09 -13.57 1.12
CA ARG A 68 -10.66 -13.48 2.48
C ARG A 68 -10.61 -14.83 3.18
N LEU A 69 -10.93 -15.92 2.48
CA LEU A 69 -10.84 -17.28 2.99
C LEU A 69 -9.39 -17.74 3.20
N GLU A 70 -8.48 -17.40 2.27
CA GLU A 70 -7.03 -17.62 2.39
C GLU A 70 -6.47 -16.91 3.64
N ASN A 71 -6.73 -15.60 3.79
CA ASN A 71 -6.30 -14.81 4.95
C ASN A 71 -6.91 -15.31 6.27
N GLU A 72 -8.19 -15.74 6.29
CA GLU A 72 -8.80 -16.26 7.51
C GLU A 72 -8.13 -17.58 7.91
N ALA A 73 -7.79 -18.45 6.96
CA ALA A 73 -7.10 -19.71 7.23
C ALA A 73 -5.63 -19.55 7.67
N GLU A 74 -4.88 -18.59 7.10
CA GLU A 74 -3.54 -18.23 7.60
C GLU A 74 -3.61 -17.83 9.08
N CYS A 75 -4.66 -17.09 9.49
CA CYS A 75 -4.92 -16.74 10.89
C CYS A 75 -5.27 -17.94 11.81
N TYR A 76 -5.45 -19.16 11.27
CA TYR A 76 -5.53 -20.41 12.07
C TYR A 76 -4.25 -21.28 12.00
N GLY A 77 -3.26 -20.87 11.21
CA GLY A 77 -1.98 -21.58 11.05
C GLY A 77 -1.89 -22.46 9.80
N CYS A 78 -2.91 -22.45 8.94
CA CYS A 78 -2.89 -23.17 7.67
C CYS A 78 -1.97 -22.48 6.64
N GLN A 79 -1.62 -23.21 5.58
CA GLN A 79 -0.84 -22.73 4.44
C GLN A 79 -1.68 -22.79 3.15
N PRO A 80 -2.39 -21.73 2.75
CA PRO A 80 -3.20 -21.76 1.53
C PRO A 80 -2.34 -21.88 0.26
N SER A 81 -2.81 -22.70 -0.68
CA SER A 81 -2.22 -22.91 -1.99
C SER A 81 -3.26 -22.70 -3.09
N GLY A 82 -2.82 -22.13 -4.22
CA GLY A 82 -3.61 -22.06 -5.45
C GLY A 82 -3.52 -23.31 -6.34
N ILE A 83 -2.83 -24.37 -5.89
CA ILE A 83 -2.56 -25.60 -6.64
C ILE A 83 -2.71 -26.81 -5.71
N ILE A 84 -3.51 -27.81 -6.13
CA ILE A 84 -3.58 -29.13 -5.47
C ILE A 84 -2.30 -29.91 -5.81
N SER A 85 -1.65 -30.49 -4.81
CA SER A 85 -0.38 -31.22 -4.96
C SER A 85 -0.34 -32.44 -4.02
N HIS A 86 0.69 -33.27 -4.14
CA HIS A 86 0.97 -34.34 -3.16
C HIS A 86 1.31 -33.84 -1.75
N LYS A 87 1.42 -32.52 -1.54
CA LYS A 87 1.60 -31.86 -0.23
C LYS A 87 0.37 -31.04 0.15
N THR A 88 -0.80 -31.31 -0.42
CA THR A 88 -2.06 -30.72 0.01
C THR A 88 -2.70 -31.65 1.03
N ASP A 89 -3.07 -31.14 2.19
CA ASP A 89 -3.72 -31.93 3.26
C ASP A 89 -5.25 -31.88 3.10
N ALA A 90 -5.81 -30.71 2.75
CA ALA A 90 -7.24 -30.52 2.59
C ALA A 90 -7.63 -29.66 1.37
N VAL A 91 -8.82 -29.90 0.82
CA VAL A 91 -9.44 -29.08 -0.24
C VAL A 91 -10.80 -28.58 0.24
N ILE A 92 -10.97 -27.26 0.18
CA ILE A 92 -12.19 -26.57 0.62
C ILE A 92 -13.00 -26.19 -0.63
N LEU A 93 -14.18 -26.78 -0.75
CA LEU A 93 -15.07 -26.65 -1.89
C LEU A 93 -15.99 -25.43 -1.72
N ALA A 94 -15.96 -24.54 -2.70
CA ALA A 94 -16.88 -23.42 -2.80
C ALA A 94 -18.34 -23.89 -2.94
N ASP A 95 -19.29 -23.11 -2.38
CA ASP A 95 -20.71 -23.46 -2.42
C ASP A 95 -21.22 -23.72 -3.86
N GLY A 96 -21.98 -24.80 -4.02
CA GLY A 96 -22.64 -25.16 -5.27
C GLY A 96 -21.87 -26.07 -6.25
N LYS A 97 -20.69 -26.60 -5.91
CA LYS A 97 -19.95 -27.55 -6.78
C LYS A 97 -19.40 -28.79 -6.04
N THR A 98 -20.02 -29.95 -6.28
CA THR A 98 -19.63 -31.26 -5.74
C THR A 98 -18.96 -32.19 -6.78
N THR A 99 -18.92 -31.79 -8.06
CA THR A 99 -18.60 -32.67 -9.21
C THR A 99 -17.14 -33.15 -9.33
N LYS A 100 -16.29 -32.88 -8.33
CA LYS A 100 -14.91 -33.39 -8.24
C LYS A 100 -14.52 -34.00 -6.89
N CYS A 101 -15.49 -34.30 -6.02
CA CYS A 101 -15.20 -35.00 -4.76
C CYS A 101 -14.51 -36.35 -5.00
N ALA A 102 -14.96 -37.13 -6.01
CA ALA A 102 -14.41 -38.45 -6.32
C ALA A 102 -12.90 -38.44 -6.62
N ASP A 103 -12.42 -37.47 -7.41
CA ASP A 103 -11.00 -37.32 -7.76
C ASP A 103 -10.13 -37.09 -6.52
N ALA A 104 -10.61 -36.24 -5.60
CA ALA A 104 -9.87 -35.83 -4.40
C ALA A 104 -9.92 -36.89 -3.29
N SER A 105 -11.06 -37.55 -3.09
CA SER A 105 -11.16 -38.72 -2.21
C SER A 105 -10.24 -39.86 -2.65
N ARG A 106 -10.08 -40.08 -3.97
CA ARG A 106 -9.13 -41.07 -4.52
C ARG A 106 -7.64 -40.69 -4.30
N LEU A 107 -7.36 -39.47 -3.88
CA LEU A 107 -6.02 -38.99 -3.50
C LEU A 107 -5.81 -38.91 -1.98
N GLY A 108 -6.80 -39.33 -1.17
CA GLY A 108 -6.72 -39.30 0.30
C GLY A 108 -6.80 -37.89 0.92
N LEU A 109 -7.27 -36.90 0.16
CA LEU A 109 -7.35 -35.51 0.61
C LEU A 109 -8.58 -35.29 1.51
N GLU A 110 -8.43 -34.54 2.61
CA GLU A 110 -9.57 -34.11 3.41
C GLU A 110 -10.46 -33.15 2.60
N LEU A 111 -11.77 -33.42 2.55
CA LEU A 111 -12.74 -32.59 1.83
C LEU A 111 -13.67 -31.86 2.80
N TYR A 112 -13.74 -30.55 2.66
CA TYR A 112 -14.66 -29.71 3.42
C TYR A 112 -15.48 -28.81 2.48
N THR A 113 -16.80 -28.78 2.65
CA THR A 113 -17.61 -27.70 2.07
C THR A 113 -17.27 -26.36 2.73
N GLN A 114 -17.53 -25.25 2.05
CA GLN A 114 -17.41 -23.90 2.61
C GLN A 114 -18.20 -23.76 3.93
N LYS A 115 -19.37 -24.39 4.06
CA LYS A 115 -20.12 -24.50 5.33
C LYS A 115 -19.36 -25.26 6.42
N GLN A 116 -18.90 -26.48 6.16
CA GLN A 116 -18.13 -27.28 7.13
C GLN A 116 -16.84 -26.55 7.55
N TRP A 117 -16.16 -25.90 6.61
CA TRP A 117 -14.98 -25.08 6.91
C TRP A 117 -15.31 -23.93 7.88
N MET A 118 -16.41 -23.21 7.67
CA MET A 118 -16.86 -22.16 8.60
C MET A 118 -17.22 -22.71 9.99
N VAL A 119 -17.75 -23.93 10.09
CA VAL A 119 -18.01 -24.63 11.37
C VAL A 119 -16.72 -25.09 12.04
N ILE A 120 -15.75 -25.61 11.29
CA ILE A 120 -14.42 -25.96 11.79
C ILE A 120 -13.74 -24.72 12.37
N LEU A 121 -13.72 -23.60 11.63
CA LEU A 121 -13.22 -22.32 12.12
C LEU A 121 -13.99 -21.79 13.34
N SER A 122 -15.32 -21.97 13.43
CA SER A 122 -16.11 -21.51 14.58
C SER A 122 -15.87 -22.35 15.84
N LYS A 123 -15.64 -23.66 15.68
CA LYS A 123 -15.28 -24.58 16.77
C LYS A 123 -13.79 -24.37 17.18
N SER A 124 -12.87 -24.08 16.24
CA SER A 124 -11.49 -23.62 16.54
C SER A 124 -11.43 -22.32 17.37
N LYS A 125 -12.37 -21.39 17.14
CA LYS A 125 -12.54 -20.15 17.94
C LYS A 125 -13.01 -20.40 19.39
N ARG A 126 -13.47 -21.62 19.72
CA ARG A 126 -13.76 -22.02 21.10
C ARG A 126 -12.52 -22.55 21.80
N LEU A 127 -11.77 -23.47 21.16
CA LEU A 127 -10.59 -24.13 21.74
C LEU A 127 -9.38 -23.20 21.98
N LYS A 128 -9.28 -22.05 21.29
CA LYS A 128 -8.24 -21.03 21.55
C LYS A 128 -8.59 -20.01 22.64
N ARG A 129 -9.67 -20.19 23.40
CA ARG A 129 -9.93 -19.42 24.63
C ARG A 129 -9.35 -20.16 25.84
N PRO A 130 -8.72 -19.46 26.81
CA PRO A 130 -8.47 -20.03 28.13
C PRO A 130 -9.78 -20.52 28.75
N HIS A 131 -9.70 -21.59 29.55
CA HIS A 131 -10.79 -21.98 30.44
C HIS A 131 -10.82 -20.95 31.59
N GLU A 132 -11.91 -20.19 31.70
CA GLU A 132 -12.20 -19.40 32.90
C GLU A 132 -13.03 -20.29 33.83
N ASP A 133 -12.33 -21.09 34.63
CA ASP A 133 -12.96 -21.92 35.66
C ASP A 133 -13.66 -21.05 36.71
N ASN A 134 -14.91 -21.40 37.02
CA ASN A 134 -15.69 -20.75 38.07
C ASN A 134 -15.55 -21.58 39.34
N ASP A 135 -14.60 -21.21 40.20
CA ASP A 135 -14.56 -21.66 41.59
C ASP A 135 -15.24 -20.63 42.50
N ASP A 136 -16.35 -21.02 43.13
CA ASP A 136 -17.03 -20.21 44.14
C ASP A 136 -16.21 -20.15 45.44
N VAL A 137 -15.71 -18.95 45.79
CA VAL A 137 -15.07 -18.68 47.09
C VAL A 137 -15.63 -17.38 47.68
N GLU A 138 -16.03 -17.44 48.96
CA GLU A 138 -16.72 -16.35 49.67
C GLU A 138 -15.84 -15.10 49.86
N LYS A 139 -16.48 -13.93 49.97
CA LYS A 139 -15.82 -12.63 50.17
C LYS A 139 -15.76 -12.20 51.65
N PRO A 140 -14.56 -11.96 52.20
CA PRO A 140 -14.39 -11.13 53.39
C PRO A 140 -14.62 -9.62 53.08
N PRO A 141 -15.04 -8.79 54.05
CA PRO A 141 -15.52 -7.43 53.79
C PRO A 141 -14.43 -6.34 53.70
N LEU A 142 -14.73 -5.32 52.88
CA LEU A 142 -13.91 -4.12 52.65
C LEU A 142 -13.74 -3.24 53.91
N LYS A 143 -12.50 -3.00 54.35
CA LYS A 143 -12.18 -1.94 55.34
C LYS A 143 -11.85 -0.61 54.65
N LYS A 144 -12.56 0.46 55.05
CA LYS A 144 -12.45 1.81 54.49
C LYS A 144 -11.14 2.50 54.93
N ARG A 145 -10.32 2.98 53.98
CA ARG A 145 -9.26 3.97 54.29
C ARG A 145 -9.91 5.34 54.51
N ARG A 146 -9.69 5.95 55.69
CA ARG A 146 -10.04 7.36 55.97
C ARG A 146 -8.83 8.25 55.67
N SER A 147 -9.09 9.49 55.26
CA SER A 147 -8.08 10.53 55.10
C SER A 147 -7.92 11.38 56.37
N ARG A 148 -6.66 11.79 56.61
CA ARG A 148 -6.11 12.84 57.51
C ARG A 148 -4.60 12.83 57.23
N GLY A 149 -3.83 13.90 57.38
CA GLY A 149 -4.12 15.25 57.86
C GLY A 149 -2.83 15.82 58.48
N LEU A 150 -2.43 17.04 58.14
CA LEU A 150 -1.16 17.65 58.60
C LEU A 150 -1.11 17.81 60.13
N HIS A 151 0.08 17.66 60.72
CA HIS A 151 0.76 18.75 61.41
C HIS A 151 2.27 18.47 61.62
N SER A 152 2.96 19.38 62.32
CA SER A 152 4.41 19.68 62.27
C SER A 152 5.07 19.63 63.66
N ILE A 153 6.33 20.13 63.77
CA ILE A 153 7.19 20.32 64.98
C ILE A 153 8.05 19.07 65.34
N SER A 154 9.34 19.16 65.71
CA SER A 154 10.46 20.11 65.44
C SER A 154 11.80 19.50 65.93
N ASP A 155 12.95 20.07 65.54
CA ASP A 155 14.29 20.05 66.21
C ASP A 155 15.00 18.66 66.43
N ASN A 156 16.35 18.48 66.45
CA ASN A 156 17.51 19.35 66.16
C ASN A 156 18.82 18.53 65.90
N ASP A 157 19.95 19.25 65.71
CA ASP A 157 21.38 18.87 65.88
C ASP A 157 22.10 17.93 64.87
N ASP A 158 22.85 18.58 63.95
CA ASP A 158 24.31 18.56 63.72
C ASP A 158 25.14 17.25 63.62
N THR A 159 25.89 17.12 62.51
CA THR A 159 27.38 17.11 62.51
C THR A 159 27.97 17.27 61.10
N ASP A 160 29.06 18.04 60.95
CA ASP A 160 29.70 18.39 59.66
C ASP A 160 30.78 17.41 59.17
N THR A 161 31.02 17.37 57.84
CA THR A 161 32.40 17.35 57.27
C THR A 161 32.45 17.69 55.75
N GLU A 162 33.41 18.53 55.33
CA GLU A 162 33.71 18.89 53.92
C GLU A 162 34.72 17.90 53.26
N ILE A 163 35.17 17.95 51.99
CA ILE A 163 35.03 18.83 50.79
C ILE A 163 35.23 17.89 49.55
N ALA A 164 34.97 18.13 48.25
CA ALA A 164 34.87 19.28 47.33
C ALA A 164 33.60 19.14 46.43
N GLU A 165 33.16 20.03 45.54
CA GLU A 165 33.73 21.06 44.63
C GLU A 165 34.50 20.58 43.38
N ASP A 166 33.87 20.73 42.20
CA ASP A 166 34.42 21.46 41.05
C ASP A 166 33.26 21.99 40.14
N GLU A 167 33.45 23.10 39.43
CA GLU A 167 32.37 23.94 38.86
C GLU A 167 32.00 23.66 37.37
N LYS A 168 30.80 24.11 36.96
CA LYS A 168 30.47 24.44 35.55
C LYS A 168 29.66 25.75 35.44
N PRO A 169 30.12 26.75 34.67
CA PRO A 169 29.45 28.05 34.61
C PRO A 169 28.24 28.12 33.65
N LYS A 170 27.15 28.67 34.21
CA LYS A 170 26.22 29.70 33.68
C LYS A 170 26.47 30.16 32.21
N LEU A 171 25.46 30.38 31.35
CA LEU A 171 24.52 31.53 31.46
C LEU A 171 23.30 31.49 30.51
N LYS A 172 22.35 32.42 30.68
CA LYS A 172 21.18 32.69 29.81
C LYS A 172 21.13 34.16 29.35
N LYS A 173 20.83 34.44 28.06
CA LYS A 173 20.10 35.61 27.45
C LYS A 173 20.19 35.45 25.91
N LYS A 174 19.15 35.59 25.06
CA LYS A 174 18.11 36.63 24.79
C LYS A 174 18.63 37.85 24.00
N LEU A 175 17.78 38.31 23.04
CA LEU A 175 17.87 39.53 22.18
C LEU A 175 18.85 39.41 20.99
N SER A 176 18.66 40.07 19.82
CA SER A 176 17.44 40.67 19.20
C SER A 176 17.61 40.90 17.67
N ARG A 177 16.63 41.53 17.02
CA ARG A 177 16.55 41.77 15.55
C ARG A 177 17.38 42.99 15.11
N LYS A 178 18.00 42.93 13.91
CA LYS A 178 17.95 44.03 12.90
C LYS A 178 18.40 43.58 11.50
N LYS A 179 18.17 44.46 10.49
CA LYS A 179 18.50 44.29 9.06
C LYS A 179 19.45 45.39 8.60
N SER A 180 20.34 45.07 7.67
CA SER A 180 20.88 45.93 6.60
C SER A 180 21.62 45.03 5.58
N SER A 181 21.62 45.19 4.26
CA SER A 181 21.31 46.26 3.28
C SER A 181 22.44 47.27 2.98
N VAL A 182 23.27 46.94 1.97
CA VAL A 182 24.19 47.85 1.24
C VAL A 182 24.15 47.46 -0.25
N LYS A 183 24.47 48.38 -1.18
CA LYS A 183 24.36 48.19 -2.65
C LYS A 183 25.39 49.06 -3.40
N MET A 184 25.90 48.55 -4.53
CA MET A 184 26.58 49.24 -5.67
C MET A 184 27.89 50.03 -5.45
N ALA A 185 28.92 49.70 -6.26
CA ALA A 185 29.73 50.59 -7.14
C ALA A 185 31.01 49.85 -7.64
N ALA A 186 31.80 50.39 -8.58
CA ALA A 186 31.60 50.41 -10.05
C ALA A 186 32.86 50.97 -10.76
N ALA A 187 33.38 50.32 -11.82
CA ALA A 187 34.48 50.79 -12.71
C ALA A 187 34.70 49.82 -13.92
N SER A 188 35.39 50.15 -15.02
CA SER A 188 35.17 51.23 -16.03
C SER A 188 36.15 51.16 -17.22
N GLY A 189 35.67 51.36 -18.46
CA GLY A 189 36.46 51.73 -19.67
C GLY A 189 37.03 50.57 -20.54
N ASP A 190 37.41 50.78 -21.81
CA ASP A 190 36.94 51.76 -22.83
C ASP A 190 37.43 51.39 -24.27
N ASP A 191 37.05 52.17 -25.30
CA ASP A 191 37.36 52.09 -26.74
C ASP A 191 36.87 50.81 -27.49
N GLY A 192 36.42 50.82 -28.76
CA GLY A 192 36.22 51.81 -29.82
C GLY A 192 35.84 51.06 -31.13
N SER A 193 35.39 51.59 -32.28
CA SER A 193 34.98 52.95 -32.76
C SER A 193 34.15 52.78 -34.06
N ALA A 194 33.67 53.86 -34.72
CA ALA A 194 32.83 53.81 -35.94
C ALA A 194 33.26 54.82 -37.04
N PRO A 195 32.77 54.68 -38.30
CA PRO A 195 31.81 55.68 -38.81
C PRO A 195 30.69 55.14 -39.76
N SER A 196 29.81 56.05 -40.23
CA SER A 196 28.65 55.88 -41.13
C SER A 196 29.05 55.72 -42.63
N THR A 197 28.20 55.43 -43.64
CA THR A 197 26.83 55.87 -44.05
C THR A 197 26.21 54.88 -45.09
N SER A 198 24.93 54.87 -45.53
CA SER A 198 23.58 55.34 -45.07
C SER A 198 22.52 55.01 -46.17
N LYS A 199 21.19 55.08 -45.88
CA LYS A 199 20.02 55.04 -46.82
C LYS A 199 19.74 53.69 -47.54
N GLU A 200 18.51 53.31 -47.94
CA GLU A 200 17.11 53.61 -47.54
C GLU A 200 16.19 52.44 -48.04
N ASP A 201 14.85 52.56 -47.97
CA ASP A 201 13.80 51.66 -48.51
C ASP A 201 13.59 50.27 -47.83
N ASP A 202 12.41 49.62 -47.79
CA ASP A 202 10.99 50.05 -47.70
C ASP A 202 10.10 48.83 -47.24
N VAL A 203 8.79 49.04 -47.02
CA VAL A 203 7.66 48.08 -46.94
C VAL A 203 7.52 47.21 -45.67
N SER A 204 6.88 47.81 -44.66
CA SER A 204 5.60 47.38 -44.08
C SER A 204 5.22 45.88 -44.05
N LYS A 205 5.10 45.32 -42.84
CA LYS A 205 4.56 43.96 -42.59
C LYS A 205 3.04 43.86 -42.91
N PRO A 206 2.56 42.80 -43.59
CA PRO A 206 1.13 42.58 -43.83
C PRO A 206 0.39 42.09 -42.58
N THR A 207 -0.77 42.66 -42.30
CA THR A 207 -1.65 42.24 -41.19
C THR A 207 -2.50 41.04 -41.56
N LEU A 208 -2.41 39.94 -40.79
CA LEU A 208 -3.42 38.86 -40.81
C LEU A 208 -4.55 39.15 -39.82
N LYS A 209 -5.79 38.88 -40.26
CA LYS A 209 -7.03 39.37 -39.62
C LYS A 209 -7.39 38.53 -38.40
N ARG A 210 -7.72 39.18 -37.26
CA ARG A 210 -8.35 38.51 -36.11
C ARG A 210 -9.73 37.98 -36.51
N VAL A 211 -9.89 36.65 -36.58
CA VAL A 211 -11.21 36.02 -36.71
C VAL A 211 -11.93 36.14 -35.36
N ASN A 212 -13.09 36.80 -35.36
CA ASN A 212 -13.85 37.09 -34.14
C ASN A 212 -14.83 35.96 -33.81
N THR A 213 -14.37 34.93 -33.10
CA THR A 213 -15.22 33.88 -32.53
C THR A 213 -15.64 34.22 -31.10
N ARG A 214 -16.85 34.78 -30.93
CA ARG A 214 -17.53 34.93 -29.63
C ARG A 214 -17.98 33.57 -29.05
N GLY A 215 -17.03 32.68 -28.78
CA GLY A 215 -17.25 31.51 -27.93
C GLY A 215 -17.31 31.93 -26.47
N LYS A 216 -18.29 31.43 -25.70
CA LYS A 216 -18.33 31.65 -24.24
C LYS A 216 -17.10 31.00 -23.61
N LYS A 217 -16.28 31.76 -22.88
CA LYS A 217 -15.11 31.26 -22.13
C LYS A 217 -15.51 30.05 -21.29
N GLN A 218 -14.71 28.99 -21.30
CA GLN A 218 -15.01 27.79 -20.52
C GLN A 218 -14.60 27.96 -19.05
N LYS A 219 -15.32 27.30 -18.13
CA LYS A 219 -14.97 27.35 -16.70
C LYS A 219 -13.62 26.67 -16.45
N CYS A 220 -12.69 27.36 -15.78
CA CYS A 220 -11.39 26.79 -15.45
C CYS A 220 -11.53 25.53 -14.58
N LEU A 221 -10.83 24.46 -14.95
CA LEU A 221 -10.86 23.16 -14.27
C LEU A 221 -10.45 23.25 -12.79
N PHE A 222 -9.63 24.24 -12.44
CA PHE A 222 -9.10 24.46 -11.09
C PHE A 222 -9.81 25.58 -10.32
N TRP A 223 -10.63 26.40 -11.00
CA TRP A 223 -11.50 27.44 -10.42
C TRP A 223 -10.82 28.31 -9.34
N ASP A 224 -11.27 28.23 -8.08
CA ASP A 224 -10.76 28.95 -6.90
C ASP A 224 -9.31 28.58 -6.51
N LYS A 225 -8.78 27.50 -7.10
CA LYS A 225 -7.42 26.96 -6.86
C LYS A 225 -6.58 26.94 -8.14
N CYS A 226 -6.93 27.76 -9.12
CA CYS A 226 -6.08 27.95 -10.30
C CYS A 226 -4.75 28.60 -9.91
N TYR A 227 -3.65 27.91 -10.17
CA TYR A 227 -2.29 28.37 -9.92
C TYR A 227 -1.60 28.96 -11.16
N ARG A 228 -2.27 28.90 -12.33
CA ARG A 228 -1.79 29.50 -13.58
C ARG A 228 -1.90 31.02 -13.53
N LYS A 229 -0.93 31.71 -14.12
CA LYS A 229 -0.80 33.18 -14.06
C LYS A 229 -0.58 33.83 -15.43
N ASP A 230 -0.47 33.03 -16.48
CA ASP A 230 -0.31 33.48 -17.84
C ASP A 230 -1.56 34.26 -18.33
N PRO A 231 -1.38 35.28 -19.21
CA PRO A 231 -2.52 36.05 -19.74
C PRO A 231 -3.47 35.18 -20.57
N ASP A 232 -2.93 34.29 -21.40
CA ASP A 232 -3.68 33.53 -22.39
C ASP A 232 -4.71 32.59 -21.72
N HIS A 233 -4.33 31.90 -20.64
CA HIS A 233 -5.27 31.11 -19.84
C HIS A 233 -6.40 31.94 -19.22
N LYS A 234 -6.17 33.23 -18.91
CA LYS A 234 -7.23 34.14 -18.44
C LYS A 234 -8.10 34.69 -19.57
N GLU A 235 -7.58 34.82 -20.79
CA GLU A 235 -8.42 35.09 -21.96
C GLU A 235 -9.30 33.88 -22.32
N MET A 236 -8.80 32.65 -22.17
CA MET A 236 -9.52 31.44 -22.55
C MET A 236 -10.50 30.89 -21.50
N TYR A 237 -10.23 31.07 -20.19
CA TYR A 237 -10.99 30.41 -19.13
C TYR A 237 -11.51 31.36 -18.03
N LEU A 238 -12.74 31.08 -17.56
CA LEU A 238 -13.38 31.79 -16.44
C LEU A 238 -12.87 31.33 -15.08
N HIS A 239 -12.71 32.30 -14.18
CA HIS A 239 -12.27 32.18 -12.80
C HIS A 239 -13.19 32.98 -11.85
N PRO A 240 -13.15 32.73 -10.53
CA PRO A 240 -13.88 33.57 -9.57
C PRO A 240 -13.49 35.05 -9.69
N GLY A 241 -14.48 35.92 -9.86
CA GLY A 241 -14.28 37.37 -10.02
C GLY A 241 -14.14 37.88 -11.46
N ASP A 242 -14.18 37.03 -12.48
CA ASP A 242 -14.32 37.49 -13.87
C ASP A 242 -15.71 38.10 -14.13
N PRO A 243 -15.87 39.17 -14.94
CA PRO A 243 -17.15 39.87 -15.13
C PRO A 243 -18.32 39.01 -15.65
N ASP A 244 -18.02 37.97 -16.44
CA ASP A 244 -19.02 37.03 -16.98
C ASP A 244 -19.47 35.95 -15.97
N VAL A 245 -19.02 36.01 -14.71
CA VAL A 245 -19.40 35.06 -13.66
C VAL A 245 -20.51 35.67 -12.79
N SER A 246 -21.76 35.44 -13.19
CA SER A 246 -22.91 35.79 -12.35
C SER A 246 -23.00 34.88 -11.11
N TYR A 247 -22.94 35.51 -9.94
CA TYR A 247 -23.26 34.88 -8.66
C TYR A 247 -24.74 35.16 -8.35
N ALA A 248 -25.63 34.32 -8.88
CA ALA A 248 -27.04 34.31 -8.51
C ALA A 248 -27.26 33.33 -7.37
N ASP A 249 -27.71 33.83 -6.22
CA ASP A 249 -28.04 33.02 -5.04
C ASP A 249 -29.44 32.38 -5.14
N ASP A 250 -29.59 31.23 -4.46
CA ASP A 250 -30.82 30.52 -4.06
C ASP A 250 -32.17 30.89 -4.73
N GLU A 251 -32.49 30.24 -5.86
CA GLU A 251 -33.88 29.99 -6.26
C GLU A 251 -34.26 28.51 -6.07
N LYS A 252 -35.51 28.27 -5.65
CA LYS A 252 -36.09 26.94 -5.36
C LYS A 252 -37.06 26.54 -6.49
N ASP A 253 -37.12 25.25 -6.83
CA ASP A 253 -38.16 24.70 -7.70
C ASP A 253 -39.50 24.57 -6.95
N ASP A 254 -40.59 24.92 -7.66
CA ASP A 254 -41.98 24.99 -7.15
C ASP A 254 -42.61 23.62 -6.80
N ARG A 255 -41.82 22.55 -6.72
CA ARG A 255 -42.29 21.19 -6.42
C ARG A 255 -41.53 20.53 -5.25
N GLY A 256 -40.80 21.33 -4.48
CA GLY A 256 -40.37 20.97 -3.11
C GLY A 256 -39.41 19.79 -3.01
N LYS A 257 -38.76 19.37 -4.11
CA LYS A 257 -37.80 18.25 -4.11
C LYS A 257 -36.38 18.79 -3.97
N LYS A 258 -35.65 18.24 -2.99
CA LYS A 258 -34.27 18.67 -2.68
C LYS A 258 -33.38 18.57 -3.92
N ALA A 259 -32.85 19.71 -4.36
CA ALA A 259 -31.91 19.79 -5.47
C ALA A 259 -30.72 18.84 -5.25
N ASN A 260 -30.34 18.15 -6.32
CA ASN A 260 -29.30 17.12 -6.26
C ASN A 260 -27.95 17.81 -6.03
N LYS A 261 -27.25 17.51 -4.92
CA LYS A 261 -25.92 18.07 -4.66
C LYS A 261 -25.03 17.84 -5.89
N PRO A 262 -24.25 18.85 -6.34
CA PRO A 262 -23.44 18.70 -7.54
C PRO A 262 -22.54 17.48 -7.37
N LYS A 263 -22.71 16.49 -8.26
CA LYS A 263 -21.89 15.28 -8.26
C LYS A 263 -20.45 15.71 -8.50
N ILE A 264 -19.63 15.68 -7.45
CA ILE A 264 -18.19 15.87 -7.55
C ILE A 264 -17.72 14.94 -8.68
N TYR A 265 -17.19 15.53 -9.76
CA TYR A 265 -16.65 14.78 -10.87
C TYR A 265 -15.37 14.08 -10.39
N ARG A 266 -15.55 12.92 -9.76
CA ARG A 266 -14.50 11.91 -9.70
C ARG A 266 -14.26 11.51 -11.15
N PRO A 267 -13.05 11.71 -11.71
CA PRO A 267 -12.77 11.27 -13.05
C PRO A 267 -13.15 9.80 -13.17
N LYS A 268 -13.90 9.43 -14.21
CA LYS A 268 -14.03 8.01 -14.56
C LYS A 268 -12.61 7.51 -14.75
N HIS A 269 -12.15 6.61 -13.90
CA HIS A 269 -10.82 6.02 -14.04
C HIS A 269 -10.71 5.48 -15.48
N LYS A 270 -9.78 6.02 -16.28
CA LYS A 270 -9.34 5.33 -17.50
C LYS A 270 -9.02 3.90 -17.07
N ALA A 271 -9.46 2.90 -17.84
CA ALA A 271 -9.14 1.51 -17.54
C ALA A 271 -7.62 1.41 -17.41
N GLY A 272 -7.14 1.02 -16.23
CA GLY A 272 -5.72 1.12 -15.88
C GLY A 272 -4.87 0.34 -16.88
N LEU A 273 -3.76 0.94 -17.32
CA LEU A 273 -2.96 0.40 -18.41
C LEU A 273 -2.54 -1.05 -18.12
N GLN A 274 -2.99 -1.97 -18.97
CA GLN A 274 -2.77 -3.39 -18.76
C GLN A 274 -1.33 -3.77 -19.18
N VAL A 275 -0.46 -3.86 -18.18
CA VAL A 275 0.96 -4.18 -18.32
C VAL A 275 1.32 -5.48 -17.61
N LEU A 276 2.44 -6.09 -17.99
CA LEU A 276 2.95 -7.34 -17.42
C LEU A 276 3.33 -7.17 -15.94
N LEU A 277 2.83 -8.04 -15.06
CA LEU A 277 3.12 -8.02 -13.61
C LEU A 277 3.77 -9.33 -13.15
N ALA A 278 4.79 -9.22 -12.31
CA ALA A 278 5.55 -10.38 -11.84
C ALA A 278 4.82 -11.19 -10.74
N HIS A 279 5.03 -12.51 -10.70
CA HIS A 279 4.85 -13.30 -9.47
C HIS A 279 6.11 -13.25 -8.57
N LYS A 280 6.03 -13.76 -7.33
CA LYS A 280 7.22 -14.02 -6.51
C LYS A 280 7.88 -15.32 -7.01
N TRP A 281 9.20 -15.38 -7.08
CA TRP A 281 9.93 -16.64 -7.27
C TRP A 281 9.86 -17.51 -5.99
N SER A 282 9.94 -18.83 -6.15
CA SER A 282 10.00 -19.83 -5.08
C SER A 282 11.09 -20.86 -5.38
N GLU A 283 11.69 -21.43 -4.33
CA GLU A 283 12.82 -22.38 -4.49
C GLU A 283 12.44 -23.70 -5.19
N GLU A 284 11.15 -23.98 -5.31
CA GLU A 284 10.60 -25.10 -6.09
C GLU A 284 10.80 -24.94 -7.61
N LEU A 285 11.07 -23.72 -8.09
CA LEU A 285 11.31 -23.44 -9.51
C LEU A 285 12.81 -23.28 -9.79
N ASN A 286 13.38 -24.25 -10.49
CA ASN A 286 14.73 -24.15 -11.06
C ASN A 286 14.82 -22.91 -11.99
N PRO A 287 15.67 -21.90 -11.67
CA PRO A 287 15.77 -20.68 -12.45
C PRO A 287 16.79 -20.78 -13.60
N LYS A 288 17.49 -21.92 -13.77
CA LYS A 288 18.51 -22.09 -14.82
C LYS A 288 17.94 -21.78 -16.21
N GLY A 289 18.66 -20.99 -16.98
CA GLY A 289 18.26 -20.52 -18.31
C GLY A 289 17.38 -19.26 -18.32
N TRP A 290 16.79 -18.84 -17.19
CA TRP A 290 16.01 -17.59 -17.13
C TRP A 290 16.91 -16.37 -17.26
N TRP A 291 16.42 -15.31 -17.89
CA TRP A 291 17.09 -14.01 -17.90
C TRP A 291 16.95 -13.34 -16.52
N LEU A 292 18.01 -12.67 -16.06
CA LEU A 292 18.10 -11.96 -14.79
C LEU A 292 18.46 -10.49 -15.02
N SER A 293 17.73 -9.59 -14.38
CA SER A 293 18.05 -8.16 -14.33
C SER A 293 17.87 -7.58 -12.92
N GLU A 294 18.53 -6.45 -12.62
CA GLU A 294 18.30 -5.75 -11.36
C GLU A 294 16.84 -5.32 -11.26
N LYS A 295 16.19 -5.65 -10.14
CA LYS A 295 14.94 -4.99 -9.80
C LYS A 295 15.24 -3.55 -9.39
N LEU A 296 14.81 -2.63 -10.24
CA LEU A 296 14.85 -1.19 -10.00
C LEU A 296 13.68 -0.74 -9.10
N ASP A 297 13.98 0.20 -8.20
CA ASP A 297 13.06 0.85 -7.27
C ASP A 297 12.76 2.29 -7.71
N GLY A 298 12.17 2.42 -8.89
CA GLY A 298 11.82 3.71 -9.50
C GLY A 298 10.31 3.94 -9.56
N VAL A 299 9.86 4.56 -10.65
CA VAL A 299 8.44 4.70 -10.97
C VAL A 299 8.19 4.19 -12.39
N ARG A 300 7.56 3.02 -12.49
CA ARG A 300 7.20 2.41 -13.77
C ARG A 300 6.44 3.35 -14.70
N ALA A 301 7.01 3.55 -15.88
CA ALA A 301 6.46 4.35 -16.96
C ALA A 301 6.42 3.51 -18.24
N TYR A 302 5.24 3.44 -18.84
CA TYR A 302 5.02 2.90 -20.17
C TYR A 302 5.06 4.06 -21.17
N TRP A 303 5.78 3.89 -22.27
CA TRP A 303 5.80 4.81 -23.39
C TRP A 303 4.90 4.27 -24.51
N ASP A 304 3.94 5.08 -24.97
CA ASP A 304 2.98 4.69 -26.03
C ASP A 304 3.35 5.19 -27.44
N GLY A 305 4.59 5.63 -27.64
CA GLY A 305 5.03 6.31 -28.87
C GLY A 305 4.93 7.84 -28.79
N LYS A 306 4.25 8.40 -27.78
CA LYS A 306 4.08 9.86 -27.62
C LYS A 306 4.14 10.37 -26.18
N THR A 307 3.63 9.59 -25.23
CA THR A 307 3.38 10.02 -23.86
C THR A 307 3.81 8.92 -22.86
N PHE A 308 4.36 9.36 -21.72
CA PHE A 308 4.63 8.47 -20.59
C PHE A 308 3.39 8.28 -19.70
N TYR A 309 3.06 7.02 -19.41
CA TYR A 309 1.97 6.64 -18.52
C TYR A 309 2.45 5.81 -17.33
N SER A 310 2.01 6.19 -16.14
CA SER A 310 2.06 5.34 -14.96
C SER A 310 1.23 4.06 -15.15
N ARG A 311 1.53 3.01 -14.37
CA ARG A 311 0.74 1.75 -14.30
C ARG A 311 -0.78 1.94 -14.10
N LEU A 312 -1.23 3.08 -13.58
CA LEU A 312 -2.65 3.38 -13.37
C LEU A 312 -3.31 4.16 -14.52
N GLY A 313 -2.60 4.42 -15.61
CA GLY A 313 -3.07 5.21 -16.75
C GLY A 313 -3.06 6.74 -16.52
N ASN A 314 -2.45 7.22 -15.43
CA ASN A 314 -2.15 8.65 -15.28
C ASN A 314 -0.90 8.97 -16.10
N GLU A 315 -0.95 10.07 -16.85
CA GLU A 315 0.15 10.64 -17.63
C GLU A 315 1.24 11.25 -16.73
N PHE A 316 2.50 11.19 -17.19
CA PHE A 316 3.64 11.92 -16.64
C PHE A 316 4.03 13.03 -17.62
N ILE A 317 3.95 14.29 -17.18
CA ILE A 317 4.31 15.46 -17.99
C ILE A 317 5.83 15.66 -17.90
N ALA A 318 6.56 14.85 -18.67
CA ALA A 318 8.00 14.94 -18.82
C ALA A 318 8.40 16.15 -19.70
N PRO A 319 9.53 16.82 -19.43
CA PRO A 319 10.04 17.88 -20.29
C PRO A 319 10.24 17.41 -21.75
N PRO A 320 10.02 18.25 -22.78
CA PRO A 320 10.17 17.85 -24.18
C PRO A 320 11.54 17.26 -24.55
N TRP A 321 12.62 17.68 -23.87
CA TRP A 321 13.96 17.12 -24.09
C TRP A 321 14.08 15.66 -23.61
N PHE A 322 13.27 15.22 -22.63
CA PHE A 322 13.17 13.84 -22.13
C PHE A 322 12.26 12.96 -23.03
N LEU A 323 11.70 13.52 -24.11
CA LEU A 323 10.96 12.76 -25.14
C LEU A 323 11.79 12.60 -26.43
N LYS A 324 12.83 13.42 -26.61
CA LYS A 324 13.62 13.46 -27.86
C LYS A 324 14.50 12.22 -28.01
N GLY A 325 14.21 11.42 -29.05
CA GLY A 325 14.93 10.18 -29.34
C GLY A 325 14.27 8.91 -28.79
N LEU A 326 13.02 8.99 -28.34
CA LEU A 326 12.16 7.82 -28.14
C LEU A 326 11.47 7.43 -29.46
N PRO A 327 11.18 6.14 -29.69
CA PRO A 327 10.49 5.66 -30.90
C PRO A 327 9.02 6.09 -30.92
N ALA A 328 8.46 6.36 -32.10
CA ALA A 328 7.04 6.70 -32.26
C ALA A 328 6.14 5.47 -32.53
N ASP A 329 6.74 4.38 -32.97
CA ASP A 329 6.14 3.13 -33.46
C ASP A 329 6.36 1.94 -32.51
N MET A 330 7.39 2.00 -31.66
CA MET A 330 7.66 1.03 -30.60
C MET A 330 7.17 1.54 -29.24
N HIS A 331 6.20 0.84 -28.64
CA HIS A 331 5.84 1.06 -27.24
C HIS A 331 6.92 0.45 -26.33
N LEU A 332 7.27 1.13 -25.23
CA LEU A 332 8.29 0.67 -24.28
C LEU A 332 7.70 0.51 -22.87
N ASP A 333 8.26 -0.42 -22.11
CA ASP A 333 7.95 -0.68 -20.71
C ASP A 333 9.26 -0.55 -19.91
N GLY A 334 9.25 0.29 -18.89
CA GLY A 334 10.46 0.70 -18.20
C GLY A 334 10.20 1.39 -16.87
N GLU A 335 11.26 1.69 -16.14
CA GLU A 335 11.21 2.37 -14.85
C GLU A 335 11.87 3.75 -14.95
N LEU A 336 11.17 4.83 -14.59
CA LEU A 336 11.83 6.12 -14.36
C LEU A 336 12.62 6.02 -13.05
N PHE A 337 13.93 6.28 -13.10
CA PHE A 337 14.84 5.90 -12.02
C PHE A 337 15.92 6.96 -11.79
N GLY A 338 15.92 7.56 -10.60
CA GLY A 338 16.95 8.52 -10.17
C GLY A 338 18.20 7.90 -9.54
N GLY A 339 18.29 6.57 -9.52
CA GLY A 339 19.32 5.79 -8.81
C GLY A 339 18.78 5.07 -7.57
N ARG A 340 19.59 4.14 -7.05
CA ARG A 340 19.24 3.31 -5.87
C ARG A 340 18.98 4.19 -4.64
N GLY A 341 18.04 3.76 -3.79
CA GLY A 341 17.60 4.50 -2.60
C GLY A 341 16.84 5.82 -2.85
N LYS A 342 16.69 6.27 -4.11
CA LYS A 342 16.09 7.57 -4.46
C LYS A 342 14.62 7.48 -4.91
N PHE A 343 13.89 6.44 -4.50
CA PHE A 343 12.48 6.25 -4.87
C PHE A 343 11.61 7.46 -4.51
N GLN A 344 11.71 7.99 -3.29
CA GLN A 344 10.90 9.12 -2.82
C GLN A 344 11.20 10.39 -3.64
N THR A 345 12.48 10.63 -3.97
CA THR A 345 12.91 11.73 -4.85
C THR A 345 12.35 11.54 -6.25
N THR A 346 12.48 10.34 -6.83
CA THR A 346 11.94 9.99 -8.15
C THR A 346 10.42 10.22 -8.21
N VAL A 347 9.68 9.73 -7.22
CA VAL A 347 8.22 9.96 -7.06
C VAL A 347 7.88 11.44 -6.92
N SER A 348 8.76 12.26 -6.33
CA SER A 348 8.56 13.71 -6.22
C SER A 348 8.82 14.44 -7.53
N ILE A 349 9.73 13.97 -8.38
CA ILE A 349 10.07 14.60 -9.66
C ILE A 349 8.98 14.29 -10.70
N VAL A 350 8.64 13.01 -10.90
CA VAL A 350 7.67 12.58 -11.94
C VAL A 350 6.22 13.04 -11.68
N LYS A 351 5.93 13.58 -10.48
CA LYS A 351 4.64 14.19 -10.14
C LYS A 351 4.58 15.69 -10.41
N THR A 352 5.72 16.35 -10.57
CA THR A 352 5.80 17.76 -10.91
C THR A 352 5.91 17.88 -12.44
N PRO A 353 4.97 18.58 -13.11
CA PRO A 353 5.09 18.85 -14.53
C PRO A 353 6.37 19.63 -14.83
N GLU A 354 7.10 19.21 -15.86
CA GLU A 354 8.21 19.99 -16.47
C GLU A 354 9.33 20.40 -15.48
N ASP A 355 9.55 19.62 -14.41
CA ASP A 355 10.54 19.89 -13.37
C ASP A 355 12.00 19.73 -13.87
N ASP A 356 12.87 20.72 -13.68
CA ASP A 356 14.28 20.65 -14.11
C ASP A 356 15.02 19.43 -13.55
N ARG A 357 14.57 18.91 -12.39
CA ARG A 357 15.15 17.72 -11.75
C ARG A 357 14.88 16.42 -12.51
N TRP A 358 14.08 16.43 -13.60
CA TRP A 358 14.06 15.29 -14.55
C TRP A 358 15.46 15.00 -15.12
N ALA A 359 16.39 15.97 -15.13
CA ALA A 359 17.81 15.75 -15.45
C ALA A 359 18.55 14.80 -14.48
N GLN A 360 17.95 14.47 -13.34
CA GLN A 360 18.46 13.48 -12.37
C GLN A 360 17.88 12.07 -12.61
N LEU A 361 16.99 11.90 -13.59
CA LEU A 361 16.31 10.64 -13.88
C LEU A 361 16.85 9.99 -15.15
N THR A 362 16.82 8.66 -15.16
CA THR A 362 16.95 7.85 -16.38
C THR A 362 15.64 7.11 -16.65
N TYR A 363 15.36 6.79 -17.92
CA TYR A 363 14.32 5.84 -18.29
C TYR A 363 14.97 4.48 -18.57
N GLN A 364 14.76 3.54 -17.66
CA GLN A 364 15.39 2.21 -17.66
C GLN A 364 14.44 1.22 -18.34
N VAL A 365 14.71 0.90 -19.61
CA VAL A 365 13.82 0.15 -20.50
C VAL A 365 14.08 -1.36 -20.40
N PHE A 366 13.04 -2.16 -20.15
CA PHE A 366 13.15 -3.62 -19.95
C PHE A 366 12.21 -4.47 -20.81
N ASP A 367 11.25 -3.90 -21.55
CA ASP A 367 10.43 -4.63 -22.53
C ASP A 367 9.84 -3.69 -23.61
N ALA A 368 9.40 -4.25 -24.74
CA ALA A 368 8.77 -3.50 -25.85
C ALA A 368 7.38 -4.10 -26.18
N PRO A 369 6.30 -3.69 -25.49
CA PRO A 369 5.00 -4.38 -25.54
C PRO A 369 4.26 -4.33 -26.89
N SER A 370 4.67 -3.49 -27.84
CA SER A 370 4.13 -3.48 -29.21
C SER A 370 4.67 -4.61 -30.08
N ILE A 371 5.87 -5.14 -29.79
CA ILE A 371 6.55 -6.18 -30.60
C ILE A 371 6.02 -7.60 -30.26
N SER A 372 5.15 -7.73 -29.24
CA SER A 372 4.38 -8.97 -29.00
C SER A 372 3.50 -9.27 -30.22
N PRO A 373 3.49 -10.51 -30.77
CA PRO A 373 3.72 -11.78 -30.08
C PRO A 373 5.15 -12.35 -30.13
N GLN A 374 6.17 -11.57 -30.52
CA GLN A 374 7.55 -12.06 -30.59
C GLN A 374 8.11 -12.48 -29.21
N PRO A 375 9.10 -13.40 -29.16
CA PRO A 375 9.87 -13.77 -27.97
C PRO A 375 10.50 -12.59 -27.23
N PHE A 376 10.73 -12.71 -25.92
CA PHE A 376 11.34 -11.66 -25.08
C PHE A 376 12.69 -11.20 -25.62
N GLU A 377 13.50 -12.14 -26.09
CA GLU A 377 14.82 -11.96 -26.68
C GLU A 377 14.74 -11.01 -27.88
N LYS A 378 13.79 -11.25 -28.79
CA LYS A 378 13.56 -10.42 -29.99
C LYS A 378 12.97 -9.05 -29.68
N ARG A 379 12.30 -8.89 -28.54
CA ARG A 379 11.86 -7.57 -28.06
C ARG A 379 13.03 -6.79 -27.44
N CYS A 380 13.95 -7.46 -26.73
CA CYS A 380 15.17 -6.84 -26.21
C CYS A 380 16.16 -6.45 -27.32
N GLU A 381 16.33 -7.30 -28.33
CA GLU A 381 17.15 -7.03 -29.52
C GLU A 381 16.71 -5.75 -30.24
N ALA A 382 15.40 -5.62 -30.53
CA ALA A 382 14.84 -4.42 -31.16
C ALA A 382 15.02 -3.13 -30.33
N ILE A 383 14.95 -3.22 -28.99
CA ILE A 383 15.23 -2.07 -28.10
C ILE A 383 16.70 -1.66 -28.21
N LYS A 384 17.64 -2.62 -28.18
CA LYS A 384 19.08 -2.35 -28.30
C LYS A 384 19.42 -1.73 -29.65
N GLU A 385 19.01 -2.38 -30.74
CA GLU A 385 19.18 -1.87 -32.10
C GLU A 385 18.63 -0.45 -32.29
N TYR A 386 17.48 -0.14 -31.68
CA TYR A 386 16.90 1.19 -31.78
C TYR A 386 17.77 2.25 -31.09
N PHE A 387 18.20 2.01 -29.84
CA PHE A 387 18.95 3.00 -29.05
C PHE A 387 20.45 3.07 -29.39
N GLU A 388 21.02 2.03 -29.99
CA GLU A 388 22.34 2.09 -30.65
C GLU A 388 22.36 3.13 -31.77
N LYS A 389 21.31 3.14 -32.60
CA LYS A 389 21.10 4.06 -33.74
C LYS A 389 20.60 5.43 -33.27
N ASN A 390 19.68 5.47 -32.30
CA ASN A 390 18.99 6.67 -31.80
C ASN A 390 19.38 6.97 -30.34
N ARG A 391 20.56 7.55 -30.13
CA ARG A 391 21.12 7.78 -28.78
C ARG A 391 20.37 8.85 -27.97
N ALA A 392 19.37 8.44 -27.19
CA ALA A 392 18.72 9.25 -26.16
C ALA A 392 19.51 9.21 -24.84
N LYS A 393 20.20 10.30 -24.47
CA LYS A 393 21.14 10.36 -23.31
C LYS A 393 20.56 9.99 -21.94
N TYR A 394 19.24 10.06 -21.78
CA TYR A 394 18.52 9.75 -20.55
C TYR A 394 17.91 8.33 -20.55
N VAL A 395 17.99 7.60 -21.67
CA VAL A 395 17.54 6.21 -21.77
C VAL A 395 18.70 5.27 -21.43
N VAL A 396 18.39 4.24 -20.67
CA VAL A 396 19.28 3.10 -20.45
C VAL A 396 18.49 1.84 -20.78
N VAL A 397 19.06 0.96 -21.59
CA VAL A 397 18.49 -0.38 -21.83
C VAL A 397 18.97 -1.27 -20.69
N VAL A 398 18.04 -1.92 -19.99
CA VAL A 398 18.38 -2.79 -18.85
C VAL A 398 19.16 -4.00 -19.34
N GLU A 399 20.27 -4.31 -18.67
CA GLU A 399 21.09 -5.49 -18.93
C GLU A 399 20.42 -6.75 -18.34
N GLU A 400 20.50 -7.85 -19.09
CA GLU A 400 19.86 -9.13 -18.78
C GLU A 400 20.91 -10.26 -18.93
N GLU A 401 21.17 -11.03 -17.86
CA GLU A 401 22.10 -12.17 -17.87
C GLU A 401 21.36 -13.51 -17.81
N VAL A 402 21.87 -14.56 -18.49
CA VAL A 402 21.34 -15.92 -18.37
C VAL A 402 21.70 -16.55 -17.02
N CYS A 403 20.68 -16.88 -16.23
CA CYS A 403 20.81 -17.56 -14.94
C CYS A 403 21.44 -18.96 -15.08
N LYS A 404 22.52 -19.20 -14.33
CA LYS A 404 23.23 -20.49 -14.34
C LYS A 404 22.62 -21.53 -13.38
N GLY A 405 21.78 -21.09 -12.43
CA GLY A 405 21.09 -21.92 -11.43
C GLY A 405 20.75 -21.14 -10.15
N SER A 406 20.15 -21.79 -9.16
CA SER A 406 19.69 -21.14 -7.91
C SER A 406 20.80 -20.40 -7.15
N GLU A 407 22.02 -20.93 -7.14
CA GLU A 407 23.15 -20.27 -6.46
C GLU A 407 23.63 -19.02 -7.21
N HIS A 408 23.51 -19.00 -8.54
CA HIS A 408 23.77 -17.79 -9.32
C HIS A 408 22.74 -16.70 -9.00
N LEU A 409 21.46 -17.07 -8.94
CA LEU A 409 20.37 -16.16 -8.56
C LEU A 409 20.55 -15.60 -7.13
N LYS A 410 20.99 -16.43 -6.17
CA LYS A 410 21.26 -16.02 -4.79
C LYS A 410 22.50 -15.13 -4.67
N ALA A 411 23.57 -15.44 -5.40
CA ALA A 411 24.77 -14.61 -5.47
C ALA A 411 24.47 -13.24 -6.08
N GLU A 412 23.69 -13.20 -7.17
CA GLU A 412 23.32 -11.98 -7.87
C GLU A 412 22.39 -11.09 -7.02
N LEU A 413 21.43 -11.69 -6.31
CA LEU A 413 20.64 -10.99 -5.30
C LEU A 413 21.56 -10.29 -4.27
N LYS A 414 22.51 -11.03 -3.70
CA LYS A 414 23.44 -10.51 -2.70
C LYS A 414 24.34 -9.40 -3.26
N ARG A 415 24.75 -9.49 -4.53
CA ARG A 415 25.54 -8.46 -5.24
C ARG A 415 24.73 -7.18 -5.46
N ILE A 416 23.48 -7.28 -5.90
CA ILE A 416 22.60 -6.12 -6.08
C ILE A 416 22.29 -5.47 -4.72
N GLU A 417 21.98 -6.26 -3.70
CA GLU A 417 21.64 -5.76 -2.36
C GLU A 417 22.85 -5.08 -1.67
N SER A 418 24.08 -5.60 -1.83
CA SER A 418 25.30 -4.94 -1.31
C SER A 418 25.62 -3.61 -1.99
N LEU A 419 25.22 -3.46 -3.27
CA LEU A 419 25.32 -2.21 -4.02
C LEU A 419 24.09 -1.29 -3.85
N GLY A 420 23.20 -1.59 -2.89
CA GLY A 420 22.06 -0.77 -2.49
C GLY A 420 20.75 -1.01 -3.25
N GLY A 421 20.69 -2.01 -4.15
CA GLY A 421 19.56 -2.27 -5.04
C GLY A 421 18.31 -2.82 -4.34
N GLU A 422 17.30 -3.19 -5.13
CA GLU A 422 16.00 -3.66 -4.60
C GLU A 422 15.81 -5.19 -4.65
N GLY A 423 16.54 -5.90 -5.51
CA GLY A 423 16.40 -7.35 -5.71
C GLY A 423 16.64 -7.77 -7.15
N VAL A 424 16.13 -8.93 -7.55
CA VAL A 424 16.29 -9.49 -8.91
C VAL A 424 14.93 -9.66 -9.59
N MET A 425 14.84 -9.26 -10.85
CA MET A 425 13.77 -9.66 -11.78
C MET A 425 14.22 -10.91 -12.54
N LEU A 426 13.30 -11.83 -12.83
CA LEU A 426 13.58 -12.99 -13.68
C LEU A 426 12.58 -13.07 -14.82
N ARG A 427 13.05 -13.32 -16.04
CA ARG A 427 12.20 -13.46 -17.23
C ARG A 427 12.39 -14.80 -17.93
N GLN A 428 11.27 -15.49 -18.15
CA GLN A 428 11.25 -16.78 -18.83
C GLN A 428 11.69 -16.63 -20.29
N PRO A 429 12.62 -17.47 -20.80
CA PRO A 429 13.03 -17.42 -22.20
C PRO A 429 11.88 -17.71 -23.16
N GLY A 430 11.94 -17.15 -24.36
CA GLY A 430 10.92 -17.31 -25.39
C GLY A 430 9.58 -16.62 -25.08
N SER A 431 9.44 -15.96 -23.93
CA SER A 431 8.12 -15.56 -23.43
C SER A 431 7.54 -14.34 -24.15
N LYS A 432 6.27 -14.48 -24.56
CA LYS A 432 5.47 -13.38 -25.14
C LYS A 432 5.16 -12.31 -24.08
N TYR A 433 4.80 -11.10 -24.51
CA TYR A 433 4.32 -10.08 -23.57
C TYR A 433 2.85 -10.34 -23.23
N GLU A 434 2.54 -10.50 -21.93
CA GLU A 434 1.18 -10.68 -21.45
C GLU A 434 0.70 -9.45 -20.65
N ARG A 435 -0.48 -8.91 -20.99
CA ARG A 435 -1.07 -7.72 -20.34
C ARG A 435 -1.76 -8.03 -18.99
N ARG A 436 -1.12 -8.86 -18.16
CA ARG A 436 -1.65 -9.37 -16.87
C ARG A 436 -0.53 -9.69 -15.89
N ARG A 437 -0.88 -10.19 -14.69
CA ARG A 437 0.10 -10.94 -13.89
C ARG A 437 0.38 -12.30 -14.54
N SER A 438 1.66 -12.63 -14.70
CA SER A 438 2.08 -13.87 -15.37
C SER A 438 3.18 -14.59 -14.59
N LYS A 439 3.24 -15.92 -14.77
CA LYS A 439 4.36 -16.73 -14.30
C LYS A 439 5.62 -16.53 -15.15
N THR A 440 5.52 -15.98 -16.36
CA THR A 440 6.67 -15.72 -17.24
C THR A 440 7.61 -14.64 -16.70
N LEU A 441 7.12 -13.75 -15.83
CA LEU A 441 7.92 -12.73 -15.15
C LEU A 441 7.85 -12.97 -13.64
N LEU A 442 9.01 -13.07 -13.00
CA LEU A 442 9.14 -13.30 -11.57
C LEU A 442 10.00 -12.22 -10.93
N LYS A 443 9.96 -12.15 -9.59
CA LYS A 443 10.86 -11.33 -8.79
C LYS A 443 11.33 -12.07 -7.54
N LEU A 444 12.58 -11.82 -7.18
CA LEU A 444 13.20 -12.21 -5.92
C LEU A 444 13.63 -10.94 -5.18
N LYS A 445 13.41 -10.93 -3.85
CA LYS A 445 13.81 -9.89 -2.91
C LYS A 445 14.08 -10.53 -1.56
N THR A 446 15.07 -10.04 -0.82
CA THR A 446 15.13 -10.30 0.61
C THR A 446 13.96 -9.61 1.33
N PHE A 447 13.54 -10.21 2.43
CA PHE A 447 12.62 -9.63 3.41
C PHE A 447 13.22 -9.85 4.80
N HIS A 448 12.97 -8.91 5.70
CA HIS A 448 13.47 -8.95 7.07
C HIS A 448 12.29 -8.94 8.03
N ASP A 449 12.37 -9.76 9.07
CA ASP A 449 11.38 -9.82 10.14
C ASP A 449 11.99 -9.19 11.39
N ALA A 450 11.35 -8.16 11.93
CA ALA A 450 11.74 -7.45 13.13
C ALA A 450 10.53 -7.30 14.06
N GLU A 451 10.74 -6.78 15.26
CA GLU A 451 9.72 -6.70 16.30
C GLU A 451 9.42 -5.24 16.67
N ALA A 452 8.17 -4.98 17.06
CA ALA A 452 7.73 -3.65 17.52
C ALA A 452 6.64 -3.78 18.58
N GLU A 453 6.60 -2.85 19.54
CA GLU A 453 5.52 -2.76 20.53
C GLU A 453 4.33 -2.00 19.94
N VAL A 454 3.11 -2.49 20.16
CA VAL A 454 1.88 -1.82 19.73
C VAL A 454 1.49 -0.70 20.70
N ILE A 455 1.59 0.56 20.27
CA ILE A 455 1.25 1.74 21.08
C ILE A 455 -0.18 2.27 20.81
N GLY A 456 -0.79 1.88 19.70
CA GLY A 456 -2.17 2.26 19.37
C GLY A 456 -2.68 1.74 18.04
N TYR A 457 -3.83 2.27 17.61
CA TYR A 457 -4.52 1.85 16.39
C TYR A 457 -4.93 3.07 15.57
N GLU A 458 -5.06 2.91 14.25
CA GLU A 458 -5.76 3.87 13.37
C GLU A 458 -7.00 3.22 12.76
N PRO A 459 -8.12 3.93 12.61
CA PRO A 459 -9.35 3.40 12.00
C PRO A 459 -9.17 3.17 10.49
N SER A 460 -9.88 2.17 9.95
CA SER A 460 -9.87 1.92 8.50
C SER A 460 -10.63 3.01 7.75
N LYS A 461 -10.01 3.54 6.68
CA LYS A 461 -10.60 4.54 5.77
C LYS A 461 -11.82 4.01 5.00
N THR A 462 -11.98 2.69 4.87
CA THR A 462 -13.12 2.05 4.21
C THR A 462 -14.16 1.51 5.18
N SER A 463 -13.76 1.23 6.42
CA SER A 463 -14.63 0.65 7.46
C SER A 463 -14.27 1.22 8.84
N PRO A 464 -14.71 2.44 9.20
CA PRO A 464 -14.24 3.14 10.41
C PRO A 464 -14.49 2.43 11.75
N ARG A 465 -15.31 1.37 11.77
CA ARG A 465 -15.54 0.49 12.93
C ARG A 465 -14.44 -0.58 13.13
N LEU A 466 -13.48 -0.69 12.22
CA LEU A 466 -12.40 -1.68 12.20
C LEU A 466 -11.03 -1.00 12.20
N VAL A 467 -10.02 -1.68 12.74
CA VAL A 467 -8.63 -1.22 12.69
C VAL A 467 -8.11 -1.25 11.24
N GLY A 468 -7.65 -0.10 10.78
CA GLY A 468 -6.95 0.08 9.51
C GLY A 468 -5.47 -0.27 9.62
N ALA A 469 -4.82 0.17 10.69
CA ALA A 469 -3.42 -0.12 10.99
C ALA A 469 -3.14 -0.12 12.50
N LEU A 470 -2.13 -0.86 12.92
CA LEU A 470 -1.50 -0.68 14.24
C LEU A 470 -0.52 0.49 14.14
N ARG A 471 -0.48 1.36 15.16
CA ARG A 471 0.66 2.24 15.46
C ARG A 471 1.61 1.47 16.34
N CYS A 472 2.87 1.37 15.93
CA CYS A 472 3.88 0.58 16.61
C CYS A 472 5.16 1.39 16.81
N VAL A 473 5.96 1.03 17.80
CA VAL A 473 7.27 1.62 18.08
C VAL A 473 8.38 0.56 17.98
N MET A 474 9.46 0.92 17.30
CA MET A 474 10.68 0.11 17.15
C MET A 474 11.50 0.07 18.45
N ALA A 475 12.48 -0.84 18.54
CA ALA A 475 13.41 -0.87 19.68
C ALA A 475 14.21 0.44 19.83
N ASN A 476 14.56 1.07 18.70
CA ASN A 476 15.18 2.41 18.65
C ASN A 476 14.22 3.59 18.97
N GLY A 477 12.98 3.33 19.42
CA GLY A 477 12.01 4.36 19.80
C GLY A 477 11.27 5.03 18.64
N ARG A 478 11.53 4.64 17.38
CA ARG A 478 10.85 5.23 16.21
C ARG A 478 9.44 4.66 16.00
N GLU A 479 8.46 5.55 15.94
CA GLU A 479 7.09 5.20 15.54
C GLU A 479 6.96 4.87 14.05
N PHE A 480 6.06 3.94 13.74
CA PHE A 480 5.59 3.64 12.38
C PHE A 480 4.18 3.00 12.42
N LYS A 481 3.69 2.55 11.26
CA LYS A 481 2.33 2.02 11.09
C LYS A 481 2.34 0.70 10.33
N VAL A 482 1.64 -0.30 10.85
CA VAL A 482 1.47 -1.63 10.23
C VAL A 482 0.02 -1.79 9.76
N GLY A 483 -0.23 -1.55 8.48
CA GLY A 483 -1.58 -1.58 7.87
C GLY A 483 -1.90 -2.84 7.05
N SER A 484 -0.89 -3.64 6.74
CA SER A 484 -0.99 -4.89 5.95
C SER A 484 -0.68 -6.10 6.84
N GLY A 485 -1.08 -7.31 6.40
CA GLY A 485 -0.93 -8.55 7.17
C GLY A 485 -2.08 -8.84 8.15
N LEU A 486 -2.67 -7.80 8.74
CA LEU A 486 -3.86 -7.93 9.61
C LEU A 486 -5.05 -8.54 8.86
N CYS A 487 -5.50 -9.73 9.26
CA CYS A 487 -6.70 -10.39 8.76
C CYS A 487 -7.97 -9.76 9.36
N ASP A 488 -9.15 -10.13 8.84
CA ASP A 488 -10.44 -9.59 9.29
C ASP A 488 -10.68 -9.77 10.81
N GLN A 489 -10.08 -10.80 11.41
CA GLN A 489 -10.14 -11.08 12.85
C GLN A 489 -9.31 -10.07 13.65
N ASP A 490 -8.04 -9.84 13.29
CA ASP A 490 -7.18 -8.82 13.92
C ASP A 490 -7.77 -7.41 13.81
N ARG A 491 -8.51 -7.15 12.72
CA ARG A 491 -9.15 -5.84 12.50
C ARG A 491 -10.37 -5.60 13.39
N ARG A 492 -10.95 -6.67 13.96
CA ARG A 492 -12.00 -6.63 15.00
C ARG A 492 -11.41 -6.73 16.41
N HIS A 493 -10.36 -7.52 16.58
CA HIS A 493 -9.70 -7.83 17.84
C HIS A 493 -8.18 -7.62 17.69
N PRO A 494 -7.71 -6.36 17.66
CA PRO A 494 -6.31 -6.06 17.39
C PRO A 494 -5.39 -6.59 18.50
N PRO A 495 -4.13 -6.93 18.17
CA PRO A 495 -3.06 -7.08 19.15
C PRO A 495 -3.09 -5.95 20.19
N LYS A 496 -3.13 -6.33 21.47
CA LYS A 496 -3.31 -5.40 22.58
C LYS A 496 -2.21 -4.33 22.59
N LYS A 497 -2.50 -3.13 23.07
CA LYS A 497 -1.43 -2.16 23.38
C LYS A 497 -0.44 -2.78 24.38
N GLY A 498 0.85 -2.52 24.20
CA GLY A 498 1.92 -3.16 24.97
C GLY A 498 2.28 -4.58 24.50
N SER A 499 1.58 -5.16 23.52
CA SER A 499 2.02 -6.43 22.92
C SER A 499 3.14 -6.21 21.91
N ILE A 500 4.13 -7.12 21.91
CA ILE A 500 5.16 -7.19 20.88
C ILE A 500 4.59 -7.92 19.66
N ILE A 501 4.82 -7.38 18.47
CA ILE A 501 4.45 -8.01 17.20
C ILE A 501 5.69 -8.22 16.34
N THR A 502 5.73 -9.32 15.58
CA THR A 502 6.67 -9.42 14.45
C THR A 502 6.04 -8.77 13.23
N TYR A 503 6.81 -7.93 12.56
CA TYR A 503 6.48 -7.32 11.28
C TYR A 503 7.56 -7.64 10.23
N ARG A 504 7.11 -7.97 9.02
CA ARG A 504 7.94 -8.23 7.85
C ARG A 504 8.06 -6.97 7.01
N PHE A 505 9.28 -6.58 6.68
CA PHE A 505 9.59 -5.41 5.86
C PHE A 505 10.71 -5.74 4.85
N GLN A 506 11.09 -4.78 4.01
CA GLN A 506 12.10 -4.98 2.96
C GLN A 506 13.36 -4.14 3.15
N GLU A 507 13.20 -2.90 3.62
CA GLU A 507 14.30 -1.98 3.89
C GLU A 507 13.80 -0.87 4.84
N TYR A 508 14.71 -0.10 5.42
CA TYR A 508 14.37 1.16 6.05
C TYR A 508 14.31 2.28 5.01
N THR A 509 13.43 3.25 5.23
CA THR A 509 13.46 4.54 4.53
C THR A 509 14.63 5.39 5.01
N ASN A 510 14.95 6.49 4.32
CA ASN A 510 15.87 7.53 4.84
C ASN A 510 15.38 8.10 6.20
N SER A 511 14.06 8.03 6.44
CA SER A 511 13.37 8.22 7.72
C SER A 511 13.86 7.34 8.88
N GLY A 512 14.48 6.20 8.58
CA GLY A 512 14.75 5.09 9.50
C GLY A 512 13.52 4.23 9.82
N SER A 513 12.35 4.51 9.21
CA SER A 513 11.11 3.72 9.40
C SER A 513 11.06 2.53 8.45
N PRO A 514 10.46 1.38 8.84
CA PRO A 514 10.26 0.23 7.97
C PRO A 514 9.46 0.58 6.71
N ARG A 515 9.92 0.12 5.54
CA ARG A 515 9.22 0.27 4.26
C ARG A 515 8.36 -0.96 3.97
N PHE A 516 7.09 -0.72 3.65
CA PHE A 516 6.05 -1.73 3.42
C PHE A 516 5.88 -2.78 4.54
N PRO A 517 5.83 -2.37 5.82
CA PRO A 517 5.70 -3.30 6.94
C PRO A 517 4.36 -4.05 6.90
N THR A 518 4.44 -5.37 7.07
CA THR A 518 3.34 -6.31 7.06
C THR A 518 3.33 -7.07 8.38
N PHE A 519 2.21 -7.09 9.09
CA PHE A 519 2.04 -7.88 10.31
C PHE A 519 2.25 -9.37 10.00
N VAL A 520 3.01 -10.06 10.85
CA VAL A 520 3.25 -11.52 10.76
C VAL A 520 2.54 -12.25 11.90
N GLY A 521 2.56 -11.68 13.10
CA GLY A 521 1.91 -12.25 14.28
C GLY A 521 2.27 -11.49 15.56
N VAL A 522 1.59 -11.85 16.65
CA VAL A 522 1.96 -11.41 18.01
C VAL A 522 3.10 -12.31 18.51
N ARG A 523 4.12 -11.72 19.12
CA ARG A 523 5.18 -12.45 19.82
C ARG A 523 4.82 -12.56 21.29
N ILE A 524 4.33 -13.73 21.66
CA ILE A 524 3.92 -14.08 23.03
C ILE A 524 5.13 -14.42 23.93
N ASP A 525 6.29 -14.58 23.31
CA ASP A 525 7.58 -15.01 23.85
C ASP A 525 8.58 -13.85 24.06
N ALA A 526 8.18 -12.61 23.77
CA ALA A 526 9.03 -11.43 23.85
C ALA A 526 8.43 -10.35 24.76
N ASP A 527 9.22 -9.83 25.70
CA ASP A 527 8.85 -8.73 26.59
C ASP A 527 9.17 -7.34 26.00
N LYS A 528 10.10 -7.28 25.04
CA LYS A 528 10.61 -6.08 24.39
C LYS A 528 10.78 -6.30 22.88
N PRO A 529 10.67 -5.26 22.05
CA PRO A 529 10.94 -5.37 20.63
C PRO A 529 12.45 -5.42 20.33
N LYS A 530 12.84 -6.24 19.36
CA LYS A 530 14.16 -6.27 18.72
C LYS A 530 14.13 -5.72 17.28
N ASP A 531 15.00 -4.74 17.01
CA ASP A 531 15.25 -4.23 15.65
C ASP A 531 16.22 -5.15 14.86
N VAL A 532 16.10 -5.14 13.53
CA VAL A 532 17.07 -5.77 12.63
C VAL A 532 18.07 -4.73 12.14
N ILE A 533 19.37 -4.98 12.37
CA ILE A 533 20.45 -4.18 11.76
C ILE A 533 20.57 -4.59 10.29
N LEU A 534 20.08 -3.74 9.39
CA LEU A 534 20.36 -3.87 7.96
C LEU A 534 21.78 -3.38 7.64
N PRO A 535 22.47 -3.97 6.65
CA PRO A 535 23.69 -3.37 6.12
C PRO A 535 23.39 -1.96 5.61
N LYS A 536 24.28 -1.01 5.88
CA LYS A 536 24.17 0.33 5.30
C LYS A 536 24.30 0.20 3.79
N LYS A 537 23.29 0.67 3.05
CA LYS A 537 23.40 0.86 1.60
C LYS A 537 24.49 1.94 1.34
N PRO A 538 25.38 1.74 0.35
CA PRO A 538 26.42 2.70 0.01
C PRO A 538 25.84 3.98 -0.64
#